data_AF-A0A521Y281-F1
#
_entry.id   AF-A0A521Y281-F1
#
_cell.length_a   1.000
_cell.length_b   1.000
_cell.length_c   1.000
_cell.angle_alpha   90.00
_cell.angle_beta   90.00
_cell.angle_gamma   90.00
#
_symmetry.space_group_name_H-M   'P 1'
#
loop_
_entity.id
_entity.type
_entity.pdbx_description
1 polymer ?
#
loop_
_entity_poly.entity_id
_entity_poly.type
_entity_poly.pdbx_seq_one_letter_code
_entity_poly.pdbx_strand_id
1 'polypeptide(L)'
;MFKKISSLIEYIGWLYKTQNELQKYNQGSIFRISKIRKNKNNEVVLHIKVINKLDVFLRKPSEIVANDYLLEGFSKKDIRMITYLATQELHKPTHKITSHHHDDELDKIAFTLTKKDGKTYNMTADQVSQDKELINKLSQQDAHRIGYQLAIEQMILENNLMKKL
;
A
#
# COMPACT_ATOMS: atom_id res chain seq x y z
N MET A 1 -31.69 41.82 -25.65
CA MET A 1 -31.44 41.60 -24.20
C MET A 1 -31.96 40.26 -23.68
N PHE A 2 -33.09 39.73 -24.17
CA PHE A 2 -33.72 38.49 -23.69
C PHE A 2 -32.92 37.17 -23.89
N LYS A 3 -32.12 37.03 -24.97
CA LYS A 3 -31.32 35.80 -25.22
C LYS A 3 -30.23 35.51 -24.18
N LYS A 4 -29.69 36.53 -23.51
CA LYS A 4 -28.67 36.33 -22.44
C LYS A 4 -29.29 35.83 -21.13
N ILE A 5 -30.57 36.11 -20.91
CA ILE A 5 -31.29 35.71 -19.70
C ILE A 5 -31.69 34.23 -19.82
N SER A 6 -32.09 33.76 -21.00
CA SER A 6 -32.43 32.35 -21.21
C SER A 6 -31.22 31.42 -21.04
N SER A 7 -30.04 31.80 -21.55
CA SER A 7 -28.82 30.98 -21.39
C SER A 7 -28.35 30.91 -19.94
N LEU A 8 -28.58 31.97 -19.15
CA LEU A 8 -28.24 32.01 -17.73
C LEU A 8 -29.17 31.09 -16.93
N ILE A 9 -30.48 31.09 -17.25
CA ILE A 9 -31.48 30.22 -16.62
C ILE A 9 -31.21 28.74 -16.97
N GLU A 10 -30.86 28.44 -18.22
CA GLU A 10 -30.44 27.10 -18.65
C GLU A 10 -29.17 26.64 -17.93
N TYR A 11 -28.18 27.52 -17.77
CA TYR A 11 -26.95 27.22 -17.03
C TYR A 11 -27.21 26.99 -15.54
N ILE A 12 -28.05 27.79 -14.90
CA ILE A 12 -28.46 27.60 -13.50
C ILE A 12 -29.26 26.30 -13.34
N GLY A 13 -30.16 25.99 -14.27
CA GLY A 13 -30.91 24.73 -14.29
C GLY A 13 -29.99 23.51 -14.45
N TRP A 14 -28.98 23.61 -15.32
CA TRP A 14 -27.94 22.60 -15.47
C TRP A 14 -27.11 22.41 -14.20
N LEU A 15 -26.70 23.50 -13.53
CA LEU A 15 -25.99 23.44 -12.25
C LEU A 15 -26.82 22.77 -11.16
N TYR A 16 -28.11 23.11 -11.04
CA TYR A 16 -29.03 22.49 -10.09
C TYR A 16 -29.24 20.99 -10.35
N LYS A 17 -29.40 20.61 -11.62
CA LYS A 17 -29.52 19.20 -12.01
C LYS A 17 -28.25 18.42 -11.66
N THR A 18 -27.09 18.98 -11.97
CA THR A 18 -25.78 18.38 -11.66
C THR A 18 -25.57 18.24 -10.14
N GLN A 19 -25.96 19.24 -9.35
CA GLN A 19 -25.92 19.14 -7.88
C GLN A 19 -26.87 18.08 -7.33
N ASN A 20 -28.11 18.00 -7.84
CA ASN A 20 -29.06 16.98 -7.41
C ASN A 20 -28.60 15.56 -7.75
N GLU A 21 -27.98 15.37 -8.92
CA GLU A 21 -27.36 14.09 -9.28
C GLU A 21 -26.21 13.74 -8.32
N LEU A 22 -25.33 14.69 -8.01
CA LEU A 22 -24.26 14.51 -7.01
C LEU A 22 -24.79 14.22 -5.60
N GLN A 23 -25.93 14.78 -5.22
CA GLN A 23 -26.58 14.48 -3.93
C GLN A 23 -27.18 13.08 -3.92
N LYS A 24 -27.81 12.63 -5.01
CA LYS A 24 -28.31 11.24 -5.15
C LYS A 24 -27.19 10.20 -5.03
N TYR A 25 -25.99 10.50 -5.52
CA TYR A 25 -24.81 9.63 -5.32
C TYR A 25 -24.34 9.51 -3.86
N ASN A 26 -24.71 10.46 -3.00
CA ASN A 26 -24.32 10.49 -1.58
C ASN A 26 -25.47 10.13 -0.62
N GLN A 27 -26.69 9.90 -1.13
CA GLN A 27 -27.86 9.50 -0.33
C GLN A 27 -27.60 8.13 0.31
N GLY A 28 -27.69 8.08 1.64
CA GLY A 28 -27.56 6.84 2.44
C GLY A 28 -26.23 6.69 3.18
N SER A 29 -25.22 7.54 2.93
CA SER A 29 -23.98 7.50 3.71
C SER A 29 -24.19 8.03 5.13
N ILE A 30 -23.68 7.30 6.12
CA ILE A 30 -23.69 7.62 7.55
C ILE A 30 -22.33 8.22 7.95
N PHE A 31 -21.27 7.87 7.23
CA PHE A 31 -19.90 8.26 7.52
C PHE A 31 -19.27 9.03 6.36
N ARG A 32 -18.38 9.97 6.70
CA ARG A 32 -17.55 10.70 5.74
C ARG A 32 -16.10 10.75 6.20
N ILE A 33 -15.18 10.53 5.27
CA ILE A 33 -13.76 10.70 5.55
C ILE A 33 -13.42 12.19 5.53
N SER A 34 -12.97 12.69 6.68
CA SER A 34 -12.61 14.09 6.86
C SER A 34 -11.13 14.35 6.56
N LYS A 35 -10.25 13.45 7.00
CA LYS A 35 -8.79 13.55 6.85
C LYS A 35 -8.16 12.17 6.80
N ILE A 36 -7.02 12.08 6.11
CA ILE A 36 -6.14 10.91 6.08
C ILE A 36 -4.83 11.35 6.72
N ARG A 37 -4.36 10.62 7.73
CA ARG A 37 -3.09 10.90 8.41
C ARG A 37 -2.26 9.64 8.50
N LYS A 38 -0.99 9.82 8.82
CA LYS A 38 -0.11 8.73 9.23
C LYS A 38 0.15 8.80 10.72
N ASN A 39 0.15 7.66 11.39
CA ASN A 39 0.54 7.58 12.81
C ASN A 39 2.07 7.56 12.96
N LYS A 40 2.55 7.47 14.21
CA LYS A 40 4.00 7.38 14.54
C LYS A 40 4.70 6.18 13.88
N ASN A 41 3.95 5.14 13.55
CA ASN A 41 4.43 3.92 12.89
C ASN A 41 4.32 4.01 11.36
N ASN A 42 4.05 5.20 10.80
CA ASN A 42 3.86 5.43 9.36
C ASN A 42 2.68 4.62 8.74
N GLU A 43 1.74 4.16 9.57
CA GLU A 43 0.51 3.47 9.17
C GLU A 43 -0.58 4.48 8.86
N VAL A 44 -1.47 4.16 7.92
CA VAL A 44 -2.52 5.08 7.49
C VAL A 44 -3.68 5.01 8.49
N VAL A 45 -4.14 6.18 8.93
CA VAL A 45 -5.29 6.32 9.84
C VAL A 45 -6.28 7.30 9.23
N LEU A 46 -7.54 6.88 9.16
CA LEU A 46 -8.64 7.67 8.63
C LEU A 46 -9.37 8.38 9.77
N HIS A 47 -9.56 9.69 9.62
CA HIS A 47 -10.43 10.49 10.48
C HIS A 47 -11.84 10.46 9.91
N ILE A 48 -12.73 9.72 10.56
CA ILE A 48 -14.09 9.47 10.10
C ILE A 48 -15.04 10.35 10.90
N LYS A 49 -15.84 11.14 10.20
CA LYS A 49 -16.91 11.95 10.79
C LYS A 49 -18.25 11.26 10.56
N VAL A 50 -19.09 11.20 11.58
CA VAL A 50 -20.49 10.78 11.43
C VAL A 50 -21.30 11.94 10.86
N ILE A 51 -22.02 11.69 9.76
CA ILE A 51 -22.85 12.70 9.10
C ILE A 51 -23.95 13.16 10.08
N ASN A 52 -24.17 14.48 10.14
CA ASN A 52 -25.09 15.14 11.08
C ASN A 52 -24.72 15.02 12.58
N LYS A 53 -23.52 14.54 12.91
CA LYS A 53 -22.97 14.60 14.28
C LYS A 53 -21.62 15.30 14.30
N LEU A 54 -21.20 15.73 15.48
CA LEU A 54 -19.87 16.29 15.71
C LEU A 54 -18.82 15.20 16.00
N ASP A 55 -19.27 13.96 16.20
CA ASP A 55 -18.40 12.83 16.53
C ASP A 55 -17.44 12.50 15.40
N VAL A 56 -16.17 12.36 15.78
CA VAL A 56 -15.08 11.93 14.90
C VAL A 56 -14.36 10.78 15.58
N PHE A 57 -14.10 9.72 14.84
CA PHE A 57 -13.32 8.58 15.31
C PHE A 57 -12.23 8.19 14.31
N LEU A 58 -11.24 7.45 14.81
CA LEU A 58 -10.06 7.05 14.06
C LEU A 58 -10.09 5.55 13.82
N ARG A 59 -9.90 5.12 12.57
CA ARG A 59 -9.73 3.71 12.22
C ARG A 59 -8.69 3.53 11.13
N LYS A 60 -8.03 2.37 11.13
CA LYS A 60 -7.22 1.95 9.99
C LYS A 60 -8.12 1.54 8.83
N PRO A 61 -7.70 1.72 7.57
CA PRO A 61 -8.44 1.21 6.43
C PRO A 61 -8.76 -0.28 6.54
N SER A 62 -7.79 -1.09 6.98
CA SER A 62 -7.92 -2.53 7.21
C SER A 62 -9.00 -2.89 8.25
N GLU A 63 -9.11 -2.13 9.34
CA GLU A 63 -10.16 -2.31 10.36
C GLU A 63 -11.56 -2.01 9.83
N ILE A 64 -11.68 -1.07 8.88
CA ILE A 64 -12.96 -0.69 8.29
C ILE A 64 -13.42 -1.74 7.28
N VAL A 65 -12.52 -2.21 6.42
CA VAL A 65 -12.85 -3.26 5.43
C VAL A 65 -13.23 -4.57 6.11
N ALA A 66 -12.68 -4.86 7.29
CA ALA A 66 -13.02 -6.06 8.06
C ALA A 66 -14.41 -6.01 8.73
N ASN A 67 -15.14 -4.89 8.65
CA ASN A 67 -16.45 -4.71 9.26
C ASN A 67 -17.46 -4.19 8.23
N ASP A 68 -18.29 -5.08 7.71
CA ASP A 68 -19.27 -4.79 6.67
C ASP A 68 -20.23 -3.66 7.07
N TYR A 69 -20.75 -3.68 8.30
CA TYR A 69 -21.64 -2.62 8.81
C TYR A 69 -20.99 -1.24 8.80
N LEU A 70 -19.70 -1.17 9.16
CA LEU A 70 -18.96 0.07 9.15
C LEU A 70 -18.67 0.53 7.71
N LEU A 71 -18.29 -0.41 6.83
CA LEU A 71 -17.96 -0.16 5.43
C LEU A 71 -19.17 0.32 4.63
N GLU A 72 -20.32 -0.31 4.80
CA GLU A 72 -21.59 0.02 4.13
C GLU A 72 -22.11 1.42 4.51
N GLY A 73 -21.70 1.94 5.67
CA GLY A 73 -22.03 3.30 6.08
C GLY A 73 -21.30 4.40 5.29
N PHE A 74 -20.35 4.07 4.42
CA PHE A 74 -19.62 5.02 3.59
C PHE A 74 -20.21 5.17 2.19
N SER A 75 -19.89 6.29 1.52
CA SER A 75 -20.22 6.45 0.10
C SER A 75 -19.45 5.43 -0.75
N LYS A 76 -19.99 5.05 -1.93
CA LYS A 76 -19.29 4.12 -2.86
C LYS A 76 -17.88 4.59 -3.24
N LYS A 77 -17.67 5.91 -3.31
CA LYS A 77 -16.35 6.51 -3.59
C LYS A 77 -15.40 6.29 -2.41
N ASP A 78 -15.88 6.51 -1.20
CA ASP A 78 -15.09 6.30 0.02
C ASP A 78 -14.78 4.82 0.22
N ILE A 79 -15.74 3.92 -0.01
CA ILE A 79 -15.51 2.46 0.03
C ILE A 79 -14.34 2.08 -0.89
N ARG A 80 -14.35 2.52 -2.16
CA ARG A 80 -13.26 2.25 -3.10
C ARG A 80 -11.90 2.75 -2.60
N MET A 81 -11.87 3.94 -2.02
CA MET A 81 -10.64 4.52 -1.46
C MET A 81 -10.16 3.74 -0.22
N ILE A 82 -11.08 3.39 0.69
CA ILE A 82 -10.78 2.61 1.90
C ILE A 82 -10.22 1.24 1.50
N THR A 83 -10.87 0.54 0.57
CA THR A 83 -10.41 -0.75 0.06
C THR A 83 -9.02 -0.62 -0.59
N TYR A 84 -8.80 0.40 -1.42
CA TYR A 84 -7.48 0.67 -2.00
C TYR A 84 -6.40 0.90 -0.92
N LEU A 85 -6.69 1.70 0.11
CA LEU A 85 -5.73 1.95 1.18
C LEU A 85 -5.47 0.68 2.02
N ALA A 86 -6.49 -0.12 2.28
CA ALA A 86 -6.37 -1.37 3.01
C ALA A 86 -5.51 -2.40 2.24
N THR A 87 -5.72 -2.54 0.93
CA THR A 87 -4.90 -3.43 0.11
C THR A 87 -3.45 -2.93 0.02
N GLN A 88 -3.22 -1.62 -0.08
CA GLN A 88 -1.88 -1.05 -0.02
C GLN A 88 -1.17 -1.37 1.30
N GLU A 89 -1.87 -1.45 2.44
CA GLU A 89 -1.28 -1.86 3.71
C GLU A 89 -0.85 -3.34 3.73
N LEU A 90 -1.65 -4.22 3.13
CA LEU A 90 -1.35 -5.66 3.04
C LEU A 90 -0.11 -5.94 2.18
N HIS A 91 0.11 -5.17 1.12
CA HIS A 91 1.24 -5.36 0.20
C HIS A 91 2.51 -4.61 0.62
N LYS A 92 2.53 -3.95 1.79
CA LYS A 92 3.75 -3.27 2.26
C LYS A 92 4.80 -4.30 2.65
N PRO A 93 6.02 -4.25 2.07
CA PRO A 93 7.10 -5.14 2.45
C PRO A 93 7.37 -5.05 3.95
N THR A 94 7.52 -6.20 4.59
CA THR A 94 7.78 -6.31 6.04
C THR A 94 9.26 -6.47 6.35
N HIS A 95 10.06 -6.74 5.32
CA HIS A 95 11.51 -6.88 5.39
C HIS A 95 12.17 -5.96 4.37
N LYS A 96 13.35 -5.46 4.68
CA LYS A 96 14.15 -4.61 3.81
C LYS A 96 15.62 -5.00 3.90
N ILE A 97 16.31 -5.00 2.76
CA ILE A 97 17.77 -5.10 2.73
C ILE A 97 18.35 -3.75 3.16
N THR A 98 19.10 -3.74 4.26
CA THR A 98 19.75 -2.53 4.78
C THR A 98 21.20 -2.42 4.36
N SER A 99 21.88 -3.55 4.21
CA SER A 99 23.28 -3.62 3.78
C SER A 99 23.56 -4.98 3.17
N HIS A 100 24.67 -5.07 2.45
CA HIS A 100 25.28 -6.32 2.01
C HIS A 100 26.77 -6.24 2.30
N HIS A 101 27.39 -7.37 2.58
CA HIS A 101 28.82 -7.49 2.83
C HIS A 101 29.32 -8.83 2.30
N HIS A 102 30.62 -8.91 2.05
CA HIS A 102 31.27 -10.18 1.79
C HIS A 102 31.44 -10.93 3.12
N ASP A 103 31.08 -12.21 3.12
CA ASP A 103 31.25 -13.13 4.23
C ASP A 103 32.43 -14.04 3.91
N ASP A 104 33.53 -13.83 4.65
CA ASP A 104 34.80 -14.53 4.43
C ASP A 104 34.71 -16.04 4.72
N GLU A 105 33.80 -16.47 5.61
CA GLU A 105 33.64 -17.89 5.95
C GLU A 105 32.94 -18.66 4.83
N LEU A 106 31.97 -18.02 4.18
CA LEU A 106 31.17 -18.62 3.12
C LEU A 106 31.67 -18.29 1.71
N ASP A 107 32.63 -17.36 1.59
CA ASP A 107 33.11 -16.79 0.32
C ASP A 107 31.95 -16.29 -0.57
N LYS A 108 30.96 -15.65 0.06
CA LYS A 108 29.70 -15.23 -0.57
C LYS A 108 29.26 -13.85 -0.10
N ILE A 109 28.30 -13.25 -0.81
CA ILE A 109 27.67 -12.02 -0.33
C ILE A 109 26.53 -12.36 0.63
N ALA A 110 26.63 -11.83 1.85
CA ALA A 110 25.58 -11.88 2.85
C ALA A 110 24.79 -10.55 2.88
N PHE A 111 23.47 -10.66 2.93
CA PHE A 111 22.55 -9.55 3.05
C PHE A 111 22.07 -9.39 4.48
N THR A 112 22.13 -8.17 4.99
CA THR A 112 21.50 -7.80 6.26
C THR A 112 20.06 -7.41 5.99
N LEU A 113 19.13 -8.22 6.51
CA LEU A 113 17.70 -8.03 6.41
C LEU A 113 17.17 -7.45 7.71
N THR A 114 16.43 -6.34 7.60
CA THR A 114 15.78 -5.68 8.73
C THR A 114 14.27 -5.86 8.65
N LYS A 115 13.67 -6.34 9.75
CA LYS A 115 12.22 -6.43 9.93
C LYS A 115 11.61 -5.08 10.28
N LYS A 116 10.28 -4.96 10.12
CA LYS A 116 9.52 -3.80 10.63
C LYS A 116 9.70 -3.54 12.14
N ASP A 117 9.99 -4.56 12.95
CA ASP A 117 10.25 -4.43 14.38
C ASP A 117 11.70 -4.00 14.71
N GLY A 118 12.53 -3.76 13.69
CA GLY A 118 13.92 -3.34 13.82
C GLY A 118 14.91 -4.48 14.02
N LYS A 119 14.45 -5.73 14.17
CA LYS A 119 15.36 -6.88 14.28
C LYS A 119 16.08 -7.11 12.95
N THR A 120 17.38 -7.36 13.04
CA THR A 120 18.23 -7.64 11.89
C THR A 120 18.75 -9.06 11.93
N TYR A 121 18.99 -9.64 10.76
CA TYR A 121 19.64 -10.94 10.60
C TYR A 121 20.34 -10.99 9.24
N ASN A 122 21.38 -11.82 9.14
CA ASN A 122 22.18 -11.96 7.93
C ASN A 122 21.81 -13.27 7.22
N MET A 123 21.64 -13.21 5.90
CA MET A 123 21.40 -14.38 5.06
C MET A 123 22.08 -14.22 3.71
N THR A 124 22.54 -15.32 3.12
CA THR A 124 23.08 -15.33 1.75
C THR A 124 21.96 -15.30 0.71
N ALA A 125 22.31 -14.98 -0.55
CA ALA A 125 21.35 -14.97 -1.65
C ALA A 125 20.62 -16.32 -1.80
N ASP A 126 21.37 -17.42 -1.67
CA ASP A 126 20.84 -18.79 -1.75
C ASP A 126 19.81 -19.07 -0.64
N GLN A 127 20.14 -18.76 0.61
CA GLN A 127 19.23 -18.94 1.75
C GLN A 127 17.94 -18.13 1.60
N VAL A 128 18.04 -16.88 1.14
CA VAL A 128 16.85 -16.04 0.91
C VAL A 128 16.02 -16.57 -0.25
N SER A 129 16.65 -17.10 -1.31
CA SER A 129 15.93 -17.62 -2.48
C SER A 129 15.12 -18.88 -2.20
N GLN A 130 15.55 -19.68 -1.22
CA GLN A 130 14.86 -20.90 -0.80
C GLN A 130 13.66 -20.59 0.14
N ASP A 131 13.66 -19.43 0.80
CA ASP A 131 12.56 -18.98 1.66
C ASP A 131 11.53 -18.16 0.87
N LYS A 132 10.53 -18.85 0.32
CA LYS A 132 9.41 -18.24 -0.42
C LYS A 132 8.62 -17.23 0.43
N GLU A 133 8.48 -17.48 1.73
CA GLU A 133 7.76 -16.56 2.60
C GLU A 133 8.51 -15.25 2.77
N LEU A 134 9.84 -15.32 2.94
CA LEU A 134 10.69 -14.15 3.05
C LEU A 134 10.71 -13.34 1.74
N ILE A 135 10.79 -14.00 0.58
CA ILE A 135 10.73 -13.32 -0.73
C ILE A 135 9.43 -12.52 -0.87
N ASN A 136 8.29 -13.11 -0.52
CA ASN A 136 6.99 -12.43 -0.57
C ASN A 136 6.88 -11.23 0.41
N LYS A 137 7.77 -11.18 1.40
CA LYS A 137 7.83 -10.12 2.40
C LYS A 137 8.82 -9.00 2.03
N LEU A 138 9.60 -9.17 0.96
CA LEU A 138 10.55 -8.19 0.43
C LEU A 138 9.89 -7.22 -0.55
N SER A 139 10.54 -6.08 -0.78
CA SER A 139 10.19 -5.21 -1.90
C SER A 139 10.61 -5.87 -3.23
N GLN A 140 9.93 -5.54 -4.33
CA GLN A 140 10.33 -6.03 -5.66
C GLN A 140 11.80 -5.69 -5.99
N GLN A 141 12.27 -4.51 -5.57
CA GLN A 141 13.65 -4.08 -5.77
C GLN A 141 14.64 -4.95 -4.99
N ASP A 142 14.32 -5.28 -3.74
CA ASP A 142 15.16 -6.13 -2.91
C ASP A 142 15.15 -7.58 -3.40
N ALA A 143 13.98 -8.13 -3.74
CA ALA A 143 13.87 -9.46 -4.33
C ALA A 143 14.67 -9.59 -5.63
N HIS A 144 14.62 -8.56 -6.49
CA HIS A 144 15.43 -8.51 -7.70
C HIS A 144 16.93 -8.51 -7.41
N ARG A 145 17.38 -7.77 -6.39
CA ARG A 145 18.80 -7.77 -5.97
C ARG A 145 19.27 -9.14 -5.51
N ILE A 146 18.45 -9.84 -4.71
CA ILE A 146 18.75 -11.21 -4.28
C ILE A 146 18.87 -12.14 -5.49
N GLY A 147 17.90 -12.09 -6.41
CA GLY A 147 17.93 -12.94 -7.61
C GLY A 147 19.14 -12.66 -8.50
N TYR A 148 19.48 -11.39 -8.69
CA TYR A 148 20.67 -11.00 -9.45
C TYR A 148 21.96 -11.51 -8.82
N GLN A 149 22.10 -11.40 -7.50
CA GLN A 149 23.27 -11.89 -6.77
C GLN A 149 23.38 -13.41 -6.85
N LEU A 150 22.27 -14.13 -6.67
CA LEU A 150 22.25 -15.59 -6.78
C LEU A 150 22.72 -16.06 -8.16
N ALA A 151 22.27 -15.40 -9.23
CA ALA A 151 22.67 -15.72 -10.59
C ALA A 151 24.18 -15.50 -10.81
N ILE A 152 24.74 -14.41 -10.28
CA ILE A 152 26.19 -14.15 -10.33
C ILE A 152 26.96 -15.27 -9.62
N GLU A 153 26.54 -15.65 -8.42
CA GLU A 153 27.20 -16.69 -7.63
C GLU A 153 27.18 -18.05 -8.34
N GLN A 154 26.04 -18.41 -8.96
CA GLN A 154 25.93 -19.63 -9.76
C GLN A 154 26.83 -19.59 -11.00
N MET A 155 26.88 -18.46 -11.71
CA MET A 155 27.74 -18.30 -12.89
C MET A 155 29.22 -18.40 -12.52
N ILE A 156 29.64 -17.86 -11.37
CA ILE A 156 31.02 -17.97 -10.88
C ILE A 156 31.33 -19.44 -10.54
N LEU A 157 30.40 -20.13 -9.85
CA LEU A 157 30.56 -21.53 -9.49
C LEU A 157 30.72 -22.42 -10.73
N GLU A 158 29.85 -22.27 -11.73
CA GLU A 158 29.90 -23.01 -13.00
C GLU A 158 31.22 -22.79 -13.73
N ASN A 159 31.67 -21.53 -13.84
CA ASN A 159 32.95 -21.20 -14.46
C ASN A 159 34.14 -21.83 -13.72
N ASN A 160 34.11 -21.84 -12.39
CA ASN A 160 35.16 -22.44 -11.58
C ASN A 160 35.18 -23.97 -11.70
N LEU A 161 34.02 -24.61 -11.89
CA LEU A 161 33.94 -26.05 -12.18
C LEU A 161 34.52 -26.36 -13.56
N MET A 162 34.18 -25.56 -14.58
CA MET A 162 34.68 -25.74 -15.94
C MET A 162 36.20 -25.56 -16.07
N LYS A 163 36.81 -24.68 -15.25
CA LYS A 163 38.27 -24.49 -15.22
C LYS A 163 39.04 -25.60 -14.50
N LYS A 164 38.36 -26.44 -13.71
CA LYS A 164 38.96 -27.56 -12.97
C LYS A 164 38.93 -28.89 -13.73
N LEU A 165 38.18 -28.93 -14.84
CA LEU A 165 38.13 -30.04 -15.80
C LEU A 165 39.19 -29.85 -16.89
#